data_AF-A0A7W6PYF2-F1
#
_entry.id   AF-A0A7W6PYF2-F1
#
_cell.length_a   1.000
_cell.length_b   1.000
_cell.length_c   1.000
_cell.angle_alpha   90.00
_cell.angle_beta   90.00
_cell.angle_gamma   90.00
#
_symmetry.space_group_name_H-M   'P 1'
#
loop_
_entity.id
_entity.type
_entity.pdbx_description
1 polymer ?
#
loop_
_entity_poly.entity_id
_entity_poly.type
_entity_poly.pdbx_seq_one_letter_code
_entity_poly.pdbx_strand_id
1 'polypeptide(L)' 'MGHFNGKRPAHVKAPEHLSKSPPVPQPDPVDQPPALDEELSPVRYGDWERKGIAIDF' A
#
# COMPACT_ATOMS: atom_id res chain seq x y z
N MET A 1 18.73 -7.24 26.59
CA MET A 1 17.52 -7.32 25.75
C MET A 1 17.93 -7.01 24.32
N GLY A 2 17.96 -8.00 23.43
CA GLY A 2 18.42 -7.79 22.04
C GLY A 2 17.38 -7.03 21.23
N HIS A 3 17.78 -5.92 20.61
CA HIS A 3 16.94 -5.19 19.65
C HIS A 3 16.69 -6.08 18.41
N PHE A 4 15.49 -6.65 18.28
CA PHE A 4 15.10 -7.39 17.08
C PHE A 4 14.66 -6.39 15.99
N ASN A 5 15.63 -5.90 15.22
CA ASN A 5 15.34 -5.34 13.90
C ASN A 5 14.96 -6.52 13.00
N GLY A 6 13.73 -6.60 12.49
CA GLY A 6 13.19 -7.71 11.68
C GLY A 6 13.90 -7.97 10.33
N LYS A 7 15.18 -7.63 10.20
CA LYS A 7 16.03 -7.95 9.05
C LYS A 7 16.47 -9.41 9.09
N ARG A 8 16.35 -10.09 7.94
CA ARG A 8 16.86 -11.46 7.75
C ARG A 8 18.38 -11.51 7.97
N PRO A 9 18.93 -12.51 8.70
CA PRO A 9 20.37 -12.67 8.87
C PRO A 9 21.12 -12.83 7.54
N ALA A 10 22.28 -12.19 7.40
CA ALA A 10 23.01 -12.10 6.13
C ALA A 10 23.50 -13.44 5.55
N HIS A 11 23.70 -14.45 6.40
CA HIS A 11 24.18 -15.78 5.97
C HIS A 11 23.07 -16.69 5.43
N VAL A 12 21.80 -16.30 5.57
CA VAL A 12 20.66 -17.10 5.11
C VAL A 12 20.50 -16.89 3.61
N LYS A 13 20.98 -17.86 2.82
CA LYS A 13 20.84 -17.91 1.36
C LYS A 13 19.59 -18.70 0.96
N ALA A 14 19.03 -18.38 -0.21
CA ALA A 14 18.00 -19.22 -0.83
C ALA A 14 18.58 -20.58 -1.27
N PRO A 15 17.77 -21.66 -1.33
CA PRO A 15 18.22 -22.97 -1.79
C PRO A 15 18.46 -23.00 -3.31
N GLU A 16 19.37 -23.87 -3.77
CA GLU A 16 19.85 -23.90 -5.17
C GLU A 16 18.77 -24.18 -6.23
N HIS A 17 17.75 -24.95 -5.86
CA HIS A 17 16.64 -25.30 -6.75
C HIS A 17 15.59 -24.18 -6.89
N LEU A 18 15.72 -23.09 -6.12
CA LEU A 18 14.77 -21.99 -6.19
C LEU A 18 15.12 -21.08 -7.36
N SER A 19 14.27 -21.09 -8.38
CA SER A 19 14.36 -20.12 -9.47
C SER A 19 14.13 -18.70 -8.95
N LYS A 20 14.82 -17.72 -9.56
CA LYS A 20 14.57 -16.31 -9.27
C LYS A 20 13.15 -15.96 -9.73
N SER A 21 12.43 -15.18 -8.91
CA SER A 21 11.16 -14.60 -9.34
C SER A 21 11.38 -13.75 -10.59
N PRO A 22 10.43 -13.75 -11.55
CA PRO A 22 10.45 -12.81 -12.65
C PRO A 22 10.45 -11.36 -12.11
N PRO A 23 10.94 -10.39 -12.87
CA PRO A 23 10.84 -8.99 -12.47
C PRO A 23 9.37 -8.63 -12.23
N VAL A 24 9.12 -7.84 -11.19
CA VAL A 24 7.79 -7.27 -10.97
C VAL A 24 7.43 -6.39 -12.18
N PRO A 25 6.18 -6.45 -12.67
CA PRO A 25 5.72 -5.55 -13.72
C PRO A 25 5.85 -4.08 -13.29
N GLN A 26 5.98 -3.20 -14.27
CA GLN A 26 5.87 -1.77 -14.00
C GLN A 26 4.43 -1.46 -13.56
N PRO A 27 4.24 -0.62 -12.53
CA PRO A 27 2.91 -0.17 -12.16
C PRO A 27 2.31 0.66 -13.29
N ASP A 28 0.99 0.59 -13.44
CA ASP A 28 0.27 1.48 -14.33
C ASP A 28 0.44 2.95 -13.87
N PRO A 29 0.34 3.92 -14.79
CA PRO A 29 0.26 5.33 -14.42
C PRO A 29 -0.86 5.57 -13.41
N VAL A 30 -0.61 6.49 -12.46
CA VAL A 30 -1.67 6.92 -11.54
C VAL A 30 -2.65 7.78 -12.33
N ASP A 31 -3.85 7.27 -12.55
CA ASP A 31 -4.96 8.05 -13.10
C ASP A 31 -5.38 9.16 -12.14
N GLN A 32 -5.97 10.22 -12.70
CA GLN A 32 -6.56 11.27 -11.87
C GLN A 32 -7.73 10.69 -11.07
N PRO A 33 -7.84 11.03 -9.77
CA PRO A 33 -9.01 10.63 -8.99
C PRO A 33 -10.29 11.18 -9.65
N PRO A 34 -11.40 10.42 -9.62
CA PRO A 34 -12.66 10.91 -10.15
C PRO A 34 -13.07 12.18 -9.42
N ALA A 35 -13.66 13.12 -10.16
CA ALA A 35 -14.26 14.29 -9.55
C ALA A 35 -15.46 13.85 -8.69
N LEU A 36 -15.46 14.24 -7.41
CA LEU A 36 -16.63 14.12 -6.54
C LEU A 36 -17.61 15.23 -6.94
N ASP A 37 -18.74 14.87 -7.57
CA ASP A 37 -19.82 15.77 -7.96
C ASP A 37 -20.99 15.79 -6.95
N GLU A 38 -20.87 15.00 -5.89
CA GLU A 38 -21.94 14.80 -4.91
C GLU A 38 -22.00 15.94 -3.87
N GLU A 39 -23.22 16.33 -3.51
CA GLU A 39 -23.46 17.30 -2.43
C GLU A 39 -23.29 16.65 -1.04
N LEU A 40 -22.72 17.40 -0.09
CA LEU A 40 -22.58 16.96 1.29
C LEU A 40 -23.96 16.71 1.91
N SER A 41 -24.24 15.44 2.25
CA SER A 41 -25.52 15.02 2.85
C SER A 41 -25.38 14.73 4.34
N PRO A 42 -26.30 15.21 5.21
CA PRO A 42 -26.24 14.97 6.65
C PRO A 42 -26.46 13.51 7.06
N VAL A 43 -26.95 12.66 6.14
CA VAL A 43 -27.15 11.21 6.37
C VAL A 43 -25.90 10.41 6.00
N ARG A 44 -24.94 11.00 5.27
CA ARG A 44 -23.62 10.41 5.11
C ARG A 44 -22.83 10.66 6.38
N TYR A 45 -22.74 9.64 7.23
CA TYR A 45 -21.79 9.63 8.35
C TYR A 45 -20.38 9.79 7.78
N GLY A 46 -19.86 11.02 7.80
CA GLY A 46 -18.47 11.34 7.50
C GLY A 46 -18.00 10.89 6.12
N ASP A 47 -17.95 11.83 5.17
CA ASP A 47 -16.83 11.82 4.23
C ASP A 47 -15.54 11.93 5.06
N TRP A 48 -15.05 10.78 5.54
CA TRP A 48 -13.74 10.65 6.16
C TRP A 48 -12.64 10.71 5.10
N GLU A 49 -13.02 10.94 3.85
CA GLU A 49 -12.12 11.20 2.76
C GLU A 49 -11.69 12.67 2.72
N ARG A 50 -10.38 12.92 2.67
CA ARG A 50 -9.83 14.25 2.39
C ARG A 50 -8.82 14.16 1.25
N LYS A 51 -9.15 14.78 0.11
CA LYS A 51 -8.33 14.75 -1.13
C LYS A 51 -8.15 13.34 -1.72
N GLY A 52 -9.18 12.50 -1.79
CA GLY A 52 -9.02 11.14 -2.33
C GLY A 52 -8.54 10.11 -1.31
N ILE A 53 -8.33 10.49 -0.04
CA ILE A 53 -7.70 9.64 0.97
C ILE A 53 -8.63 9.46 2.16
N ALA A 54 -9.00 8.21 2.46
CA ALA A 54 -9.72 7.86 3.68
C ALA A 54 -8.83 8.11 4.92
N ILE A 55 -9.33 8.90 5.86
CA ILE A 55 -8.68 9.28 7.12
C ILE A 55 -9.52 8.73 8.27
N ASP A 56 -8.93 7.86 9.09
CA ASP A 56 -9.52 7.36 10.34
C ASP A 56 -8.55 7.65 11.51
N PHE A 57 -9.07 7.86 12.73
CA PHE A 57 -8.32 8.30 13.92
C PHE A 57 -8.16 7.20 14.98
#